data_AF-A0AAV6V6R5-F1
#
_entry.id   AF-A0AAV6V6R5-F1
#
_cell.length_a   1.000
_cell.length_b   1.000
_cell.length_c   1.000
_cell.angle_alpha   90.00
_cell.angle_beta   90.00
_cell.angle_gamma   90.00
#
_symmetry.space_group_name_H-M   'P 1'
#
loop_
_entity.id
_entity.type
_entity.pdbx_description
1 polymer ?
#
loop_
_entity_poly.entity_id
_entity_poly.type
_entity_poly.pdbx_seq_one_letter_code
_entity_poly.pdbx_strand_id
1 'polypeptide(L)'
;MEVTDKTNADVKGGTLVQYEGKLRLLEIAQVPKQHVDEFKSVKKFKIFNTNNLWIKLESISRLVKTGGLDMEIIVNPKHLDNGINVIQLETAAGAAMKDFSGAIGINVPRSRFLPVKKTSDLLLVKSNLYSMHNGYLSMSPLRAFPTVPLVKLGDNHFAKVQEFLRRFASIPDMLELDHLTVSGDVTFGKDVSLKGTVIIIANHGDRIDIPPGSILENKIVSGNLRILDH
;
A
#
# COMPACT_ATOMS: atom_id res chain seq x y z
N MET A 1 2.89 -0.39 -20.16
CA MET A 1 2.82 -0.23 -18.69
C MET A 1 1.49 -0.78 -18.22
N GLU A 2 1.48 -1.68 -17.24
CA GLU A 2 0.21 -2.09 -16.64
C GLU A 2 -0.27 -1.00 -15.67
N VAL A 3 -1.54 -0.62 -15.80
CA VAL A 3 -2.25 0.26 -14.86
C VAL A 3 -3.39 -0.52 -14.23
N THR A 4 -3.88 -0.09 -13.08
CA THR A 4 -5.05 -0.68 -12.41
C THR A 4 -6.02 0.42 -12.01
N ASP A 5 -7.28 0.07 -11.78
CA ASP A 5 -8.25 1.02 -11.22
C ASP A 5 -7.78 1.57 -9.86
N LYS A 6 -7.89 2.89 -9.73
CA LYS A 6 -7.47 3.64 -8.55
C LYS A 6 -8.50 3.51 -7.42
N THR A 7 -8.03 3.21 -6.22
CA THR A 7 -8.84 3.14 -5.00
C THR A 7 -8.49 4.27 -4.04
N ASN A 8 -9.29 4.46 -3.00
CA ASN A 8 -8.99 5.43 -1.93
C ASN A 8 -7.71 5.12 -1.14
N ALA A 9 -7.17 3.89 -1.24
CA ALA A 9 -5.88 3.53 -0.65
C ALA A 9 -4.69 4.01 -1.50
N ASP A 10 -4.89 4.26 -2.80
CA ASP A 10 -3.85 4.62 -3.77
C ASP A 10 -3.60 6.14 -3.76
N VAL A 11 -3.18 6.65 -2.61
CA VAL A 11 -2.97 8.10 -2.37
C VAL A 11 -1.60 8.62 -2.82
N LYS A 12 -0.64 7.73 -3.04
CA LYS A 12 0.73 8.05 -3.44
C LYS A 12 1.13 7.25 -4.68
N GLY A 13 1.55 7.96 -5.72
CA GLY A 13 2.05 7.42 -7.00
C GLY A 13 1.44 8.16 -8.19
N GLY A 14 1.77 7.69 -9.39
CA GLY A 14 1.41 8.35 -10.64
C GLY A 14 0.21 7.76 -11.39
N THR A 15 -0.31 8.54 -12.32
CA THR A 15 -1.32 8.13 -13.31
C THR A 15 -0.79 8.39 -14.71
N LEU A 16 -1.35 7.69 -15.71
CA LEU A 16 -1.08 8.00 -17.10
C LEU A 16 -1.94 9.18 -17.59
N VAL A 17 -1.32 10.08 -18.36
CA VAL A 17 -1.96 11.23 -18.99
C VAL A 17 -1.48 11.42 -20.43
N GLN A 18 -2.31 12.05 -21.26
CA GLN A 18 -1.89 12.51 -22.58
C GLN A 18 -1.38 13.95 -22.45
N TYR A 19 -0.13 14.21 -22.84
CA TYR A 19 0.48 15.54 -22.80
C TYR A 19 1.41 15.74 -24.00
N GLU A 20 1.23 16.83 -24.75
CA GLU A 20 1.97 17.12 -25.99
C GLU A 20 1.93 15.96 -27.00
N GLY A 21 0.77 15.35 -27.18
CA GLY A 21 0.58 14.26 -28.14
C GLY A 21 1.22 12.92 -27.74
N LYS A 22 1.79 12.82 -26.54
CA LYS A 22 2.40 11.58 -26.03
C LYS A 22 1.78 11.15 -24.70
N LEU A 23 1.79 9.84 -24.47
CA LEU A 23 1.42 9.25 -23.18
C LEU A 23 2.57 9.44 -22.19
N ARG A 24 2.28 10.04 -21.03
CA ARG A 24 3.26 10.33 -19.96
C ARG A 24 2.77 9.81 -18.62
N LEU A 25 3.72 9.52 -17.73
CA LEU A 25 3.44 9.29 -16.32
C LEU A 25 3.44 10.63 -15.59
N LEU A 26 2.32 10.99 -14.98
CA LEU A 26 2.18 12.16 -14.12
C LEU A 26 2.24 11.69 -12.65
N GLU A 27 3.29 12.11 -11.94
CA GLU A 27 3.50 11.88 -10.52
C GLU A 27 2.99 13.06 -9.68
N ILE A 28 2.58 12.80 -8.44
CA ILE A 28 2.06 13.84 -7.54
C ILE A 28 3.06 14.99 -7.31
N ALA A 29 4.37 14.70 -7.35
CA ALA A 29 5.43 15.70 -7.17
C ALA A 29 5.49 16.73 -8.31
N GLN A 30 4.93 16.40 -9.46
CA GLN A 30 4.85 17.28 -10.65
C GLN A 30 3.57 18.13 -10.65
N VAL A 31 2.62 17.84 -9.76
CA VAL A 31 1.33 18.53 -9.71
C VAL A 31 1.44 19.80 -8.84
N PRO A 32 1.07 20.98 -9.34
CA PRO A 32 1.04 22.19 -8.54
C PRO A 32 0.15 22.04 -7.29
N LYS A 33 0.57 22.62 -6.17
CA LYS A 33 -0.11 22.46 -4.86
C LYS A 33 -1.63 22.69 -4.91
N GLN A 34 -2.07 23.66 -5.69
CA GLN A 34 -3.49 24.03 -5.85
C GLN A 34 -4.34 22.98 -6.59
N HIS A 35 -3.72 22.02 -7.31
CA HIS A 35 -4.41 20.98 -8.08
C HIS A 35 -4.22 19.56 -7.49
N VAL A 36 -3.55 19.44 -6.35
CA VAL A 36 -3.24 18.14 -5.73
C VAL A 36 -4.51 17.35 -5.39
N ASP A 37 -5.55 18.01 -4.90
CA ASP A 37 -6.80 17.33 -4.54
C ASP A 37 -7.56 16.82 -5.77
N GLU A 38 -7.46 17.54 -6.88
CA GLU A 38 -8.00 17.09 -8.16
C GLU A 38 -7.25 15.87 -8.70
N PHE A 39 -5.93 15.85 -8.57
CA PHE A 39 -5.09 14.71 -8.93
C PHE A 39 -5.39 13.47 -8.07
N LYS A 40 -5.65 13.68 -6.77
CA LYS A 40 -6.05 12.60 -5.86
C LYS A 40 -7.42 12.03 -6.19
N SER A 41 -8.33 12.83 -6.76
CA SER A 41 -9.70 12.41 -7.07
C SER A 41 -9.76 11.20 -8.01
N VAL A 42 -10.32 10.10 -7.50
CA VAL A 42 -10.62 8.87 -8.27
C VAL A 42 -11.66 9.09 -9.37
N LYS A 43 -12.46 10.18 -9.28
CA LYS A 43 -13.44 10.55 -10.30
C LYS A 43 -12.77 11.14 -11.55
N LYS A 44 -11.69 11.90 -11.38
CA LYS A 44 -10.93 12.51 -12.49
C LYS A 44 -9.91 11.52 -13.05
N PHE A 45 -9.07 10.96 -12.18
CA PHE A 45 -8.04 9.98 -12.56
C PHE A 45 -8.45 8.59 -12.07
N LYS A 46 -8.93 7.77 -13.01
CA LYS A 46 -9.51 6.46 -12.72
C LYS A 46 -8.48 5.34 -12.61
N ILE A 47 -7.27 5.55 -13.14
CA ILE A 47 -6.22 4.54 -13.23
C ILE A 47 -4.99 4.97 -12.43
N PHE A 48 -4.17 3.98 -12.08
CA PHE A 48 -2.96 4.14 -11.28
C PHE A 48 -1.84 3.25 -11.84
N ASN A 49 -0.61 3.76 -11.86
CA ASN A 49 0.56 3.02 -12.32
C ASN A 49 0.92 1.88 -11.34
N THR A 50 0.91 0.64 -11.82
CA THR A 50 1.28 -0.53 -11.00
C THR A 50 2.80 -0.72 -10.86
N ASN A 51 3.58 -0.03 -11.69
CA ASN A 51 5.01 -0.22 -11.90
C ASN A 51 5.39 -1.59 -12.49
N ASN A 52 4.42 -2.37 -12.99
CA ASN A 52 4.69 -3.54 -13.83
C ASN A 52 4.95 -3.07 -15.28
N LEU A 53 6.20 -3.13 -15.71
CA LEU A 53 6.67 -2.59 -16.99
C LEU A 53 7.12 -3.71 -17.93
N TRP A 54 6.71 -3.60 -19.18
CA TRP A 54 7.13 -4.48 -20.28
C TRP A 54 7.80 -3.58 -21.32
N ILE A 55 9.08 -3.82 -21.60
CA ILE A 55 9.90 -2.91 -22.41
C ILE A 55 10.72 -3.71 -23.43
N LYS A 56 10.73 -3.23 -24.68
CA LYS A 56 11.52 -3.84 -25.76
C LYS A 56 13.00 -3.45 -25.61
N LEU A 57 13.87 -4.42 -25.37
CA LEU A 57 15.32 -4.21 -25.13
C LEU A 57 16.02 -3.44 -26.25
N GLU A 58 15.70 -3.72 -27.51
CA GLU A 58 16.25 -2.98 -28.66
C GLU A 58 15.92 -1.48 -28.61
N SER A 59 14.72 -1.13 -28.14
CA SER A 59 14.31 0.28 -28.01
C SER A 59 15.04 0.97 -26.87
N ILE A 60 15.26 0.27 -25.74
CA ILE A 60 16.12 0.77 -24.65
C ILE A 60 17.55 1.01 -25.18
N SER A 61 18.14 0.02 -25.85
CA SER A 61 19.52 0.12 -26.36
C SER A 61 19.69 1.33 -27.30
N ARG A 62 18.73 1.54 -28.21
CA ARG A 62 18.72 2.70 -29.10
C ARG A 62 18.65 4.01 -28.31
N LEU A 63 17.66 4.17 -27.42
CA LEU A 63 17.46 5.40 -26.66
C LEU A 63 18.65 5.74 -25.76
N VAL A 64 19.27 4.74 -25.14
CA VAL A 64 20.47 4.93 -24.31
C VAL A 64 21.65 5.39 -25.17
N LYS A 65 21.91 4.73 -26.31
CA LYS A 65 23.03 5.08 -27.21
C LYS A 65 22.89 6.48 -27.81
N THR A 66 21.66 6.93 -28.08
CA THR A 66 21.41 8.26 -28.64
C THR A 66 21.18 9.34 -27.59
N GLY A 67 21.23 9.01 -26.29
CA GLY A 67 20.88 9.95 -25.22
C GLY A 67 19.43 10.44 -25.27
N GLY A 68 18.52 9.63 -25.79
CA GLY A 68 17.11 9.99 -26.04
C GLY A 68 16.16 9.71 -24.86
N LEU A 69 16.68 9.32 -23.68
CA LEU A 69 15.87 9.18 -22.47
C LEU A 69 15.81 10.53 -21.75
N ASP A 70 14.59 11.03 -21.54
CA ASP A 70 14.31 12.26 -20.81
C ASP A 70 13.32 11.94 -19.68
N MET A 71 13.79 11.90 -18.44
CA MET A 71 12.97 11.59 -17.27
C MET A 71 12.93 12.76 -16.32
N GLU A 72 11.76 13.07 -15.78
CA GLU A 72 11.62 14.15 -14.82
C GLU A 72 12.39 13.84 -13.53
N ILE A 73 13.17 14.81 -13.07
CA ILE A 73 13.92 14.72 -11.82
C ILE A 73 12.96 14.83 -10.64
N ILE A 74 13.04 13.87 -9.74
CA ILE A 74 12.33 13.86 -8.46
C ILE A 74 13.30 14.35 -7.40
N VAL A 75 12.96 15.48 -6.76
CA VAL A 75 13.72 16.04 -5.65
C VAL A 75 13.09 15.58 -4.34
N ASN A 76 13.82 14.79 -3.56
CA ASN A 76 13.34 14.16 -2.34
C ASN A 76 14.14 14.67 -1.12
N PRO A 77 13.65 15.69 -0.39
CA PRO A 77 14.27 16.14 0.84
C PRO A 77 14.24 15.05 1.91
N LYS A 78 15.38 14.76 2.54
CA LYS A 78 15.51 13.78 3.61
C LYS A 78 16.14 14.42 4.84
N HIS A 79 15.72 13.92 5.99
CA HIS A 79 16.33 14.20 7.27
C HIS A 79 16.99 12.91 7.75
N LEU A 80 18.31 12.93 7.92
CA LEU A 80 19.07 11.79 8.40
C LEU A 80 18.96 11.69 9.93
N ASP A 81 19.16 10.50 10.47
CA ASP A 81 19.06 10.25 11.92
C ASP A 81 20.08 11.05 12.76
N ASN A 82 21.16 11.52 12.12
CA ASN A 82 22.17 12.38 12.73
C ASN A 82 21.80 13.89 12.66
N GLY A 83 20.57 14.23 12.27
CA GLY A 83 20.06 15.59 12.21
C GLY A 83 20.40 16.37 10.94
N ILE A 84 21.10 15.76 9.98
CA ILE A 84 21.51 16.42 8.73
C ILE A 84 20.37 16.39 7.71
N ASN A 85 20.05 17.56 7.15
CA ASN A 85 19.17 17.68 5.98
C ASN A 85 19.95 17.40 4.70
N VAL A 86 19.45 16.51 3.86
CA VAL A 86 20.03 16.19 2.55
C VAL A 86 18.97 16.22 1.45
N ILE A 87 19.42 16.37 0.20
CA ILE A 87 18.58 16.27 -0.98
C ILE A 87 18.97 14.99 -1.73
N GLN A 88 17.99 14.14 -1.97
CA GLN A 88 18.14 12.96 -2.82
C GLN A 88 17.49 13.24 -4.18
N LEU A 89 18.25 13.08 -5.27
CA LEU A 89 17.75 13.22 -6.64
C LEU A 89 17.50 11.84 -7.23
N GLU A 90 16.31 11.64 -7.75
CA GLU A 90 15.85 10.35 -8.28
C GLU A 90 15.14 10.54 -9.63
N THR A 91 14.97 9.46 -10.37
CA THR A 91 14.08 9.38 -11.55
C THR A 91 13.20 8.15 -11.45
N ALA A 92 12.03 8.18 -12.09
CA ALA A 92 11.12 7.04 -12.14
C ALA A 92 11.19 6.33 -13.49
N ALA A 93 11.38 5.01 -13.50
CA ALA A 93 11.46 4.23 -14.74
C ALA A 93 10.20 4.40 -15.63
N GLY A 94 9.03 4.57 -15.03
CA GLY A 94 7.79 4.81 -15.76
C GLY A 94 7.72 6.17 -16.48
N ALA A 95 8.50 7.16 -16.06
CA ALA A 95 8.56 8.48 -16.70
C ALA A 95 9.13 8.41 -18.13
N ALA A 96 10.07 7.48 -18.37
CA ALA A 96 10.67 7.24 -19.68
C ALA A 96 9.66 6.79 -20.74
N MET A 97 8.42 6.43 -20.37
CA MET A 97 7.38 5.97 -21.28
C MET A 97 7.16 6.92 -22.47
N LYS A 98 7.32 8.23 -22.28
CA LYS A 98 7.15 9.26 -23.33
C LYS A 98 8.22 9.21 -24.43
N ASP A 99 9.33 8.54 -24.17
CA ASP A 99 10.46 8.45 -25.11
C ASP A 99 10.35 7.24 -26.04
N PHE A 100 9.42 6.32 -25.77
CA PHE A 100 9.18 5.14 -26.59
C PHE A 100 8.12 5.41 -27.66
N SER A 101 8.39 5.00 -28.90
CA SER A 101 7.38 4.92 -29.95
C SER A 101 6.41 3.78 -29.68
N GLY A 102 5.11 4.05 -29.82
CA GLY A 102 4.06 3.03 -29.58
C GLY A 102 3.88 2.65 -28.11
N ALA A 103 4.21 3.54 -27.18
CA ALA A 103 3.99 3.31 -25.75
C ALA A 103 2.49 3.17 -25.43
N ILE A 104 2.12 2.12 -24.71
CA ILE A 104 0.73 1.82 -24.34
C ILE A 104 0.57 1.54 -22.83
N GLY A 105 -0.59 1.96 -22.30
CA GLY A 105 -1.10 1.56 -20.99
C GLY A 105 -2.12 0.42 -21.16
N ILE A 106 -2.08 -0.58 -20.28
CA ILE A 106 -3.07 -1.68 -20.26
C ILE A 106 -3.69 -1.74 -18.88
N ASN A 107 -5.02 -1.62 -18.78
CA ASN A 107 -5.72 -1.79 -17.51
C ASN A 107 -5.79 -3.28 -17.15
N VAL A 108 -5.21 -3.66 -16.02
CA VAL A 108 -5.15 -5.04 -15.52
C VAL A 108 -5.95 -5.18 -14.23
N PRO A 109 -6.44 -6.38 -13.88
CA PRO A 109 -7.06 -6.58 -12.58
C PRO A 109 -6.08 -6.33 -11.44
N ARG A 110 -6.61 -5.83 -10.31
CA ARG A 110 -5.82 -5.50 -9.11
C ARG A 110 -5.08 -6.70 -8.52
N SER A 111 -5.44 -7.93 -8.89
CA SER A 111 -4.69 -9.15 -8.53
C SER A 111 -3.23 -9.15 -8.99
N ARG A 112 -2.86 -8.30 -9.96
CA ARG A 112 -1.46 -8.09 -10.40
C ARG A 112 -0.75 -6.95 -9.67
N PHE A 113 -1.44 -6.27 -8.76
CA PHE A 113 -0.92 -5.14 -7.99
C PHE A 113 -1.22 -5.32 -6.50
N LEU A 114 -0.33 -6.06 -5.82
CA LEU A 114 -0.38 -6.33 -4.38
C LEU A 114 0.90 -5.84 -3.69
N PRO A 115 1.15 -4.52 -3.63
CA PRO A 115 2.34 -3.99 -3.00
C PRO A 115 2.28 -4.16 -1.48
N VAL A 116 3.35 -4.70 -0.88
CA VAL A 116 3.52 -4.79 0.57
C VAL A 116 4.54 -3.73 1.01
N LYS A 117 4.07 -2.60 1.54
CA LYS A 117 4.90 -1.43 1.91
C LYS A 117 4.91 -1.17 3.40
N LYS A 118 3.81 -1.46 4.09
CA LYS A 118 3.65 -1.33 5.54
C LYS A 118 3.33 -2.69 6.16
N THR A 119 3.49 -2.78 7.48
CA THR A 119 3.05 -3.94 8.26
C THR A 119 1.53 -4.16 8.21
N SER A 120 0.75 -3.11 7.93
CA SER A 120 -0.68 -3.23 7.58
C SER A 120 -0.90 -4.10 6.35
N ASP A 121 -0.08 -3.93 5.31
CA ASP A 121 -0.13 -4.76 4.10
C ASP A 121 0.39 -6.18 4.39
N LEU A 122 1.40 -6.29 5.26
CA LEU A 122 1.95 -7.57 5.69
C LEU A 122 0.89 -8.41 6.44
N LEU A 123 0.08 -7.77 7.28
CA LEU A 123 -1.02 -8.44 7.97
C LEU A 123 -2.02 -9.04 6.98
N LEU A 124 -2.41 -8.26 5.95
CA LEU A 124 -3.31 -8.72 4.89
C LEU A 124 -2.77 -9.98 4.21
N VAL A 125 -1.54 -9.93 3.69
CA VAL A 125 -0.97 -11.05 2.91
C VAL A 125 -0.61 -12.28 3.73
N LYS A 126 -0.43 -12.13 5.06
CA LYS A 126 -0.20 -13.26 5.97
C LYS A 126 -1.49 -13.90 6.50
N SER A 127 -2.62 -13.21 6.40
CA SER A 127 -3.91 -13.71 6.89
C SER A 127 -4.50 -14.77 5.97
N ASN A 128 -5.54 -15.46 6.47
CA ASN A 128 -6.33 -16.42 5.68
C ASN A 128 -7.13 -15.76 4.54
N LEU A 129 -7.05 -14.43 4.37
CA LEU A 129 -7.54 -13.72 3.20
C LEU A 129 -6.80 -14.13 1.91
N TYR A 130 -5.53 -14.54 2.03
CA TYR A 130 -4.73 -15.00 0.90
C TYR A 130 -4.25 -16.44 1.12
N SER A 131 -4.22 -17.20 0.03
CA SER A 131 -3.60 -18.53 -0.04
C SER A 131 -2.35 -18.45 -0.91
N MET A 132 -1.30 -19.15 -0.49
CA MET A 132 -0.03 -19.20 -1.21
C MET A 132 0.12 -20.52 -1.96
N HIS A 133 0.33 -20.45 -3.27
CA HIS A 133 0.59 -21.60 -4.13
C HIS A 133 1.80 -21.30 -5.01
N ASN A 134 2.87 -22.08 -4.89
CA ASN A 134 4.11 -21.91 -5.67
C ASN A 134 4.69 -20.48 -5.64
N GLY A 135 4.62 -19.82 -4.48
CA GLY A 135 5.09 -18.44 -4.31
C GLY A 135 4.14 -17.37 -4.87
N TYR A 136 3.00 -17.75 -5.45
CA TYR A 136 1.94 -16.84 -5.85
C TYR A 136 0.88 -16.72 -4.75
N LEU A 137 0.43 -15.49 -4.47
CA LEU A 137 -0.67 -15.21 -3.56
C LEU A 137 -1.96 -14.99 -4.34
N SER A 138 -2.98 -15.80 -4.04
CA SER A 138 -4.34 -15.62 -4.53
C SER A 138 -5.29 -15.31 -3.38
N MET A 139 -6.22 -14.39 -3.58
CA MET A 139 -7.28 -14.16 -2.60
C MET A 139 -8.08 -15.46 -2.39
N SER A 140 -8.41 -15.75 -1.14
CA SER A 140 -9.14 -16.95 -0.75
C SER A 140 -10.49 -17.01 -1.47
N PRO A 141 -10.87 -18.16 -2.07
CA PRO A 141 -12.19 -18.31 -2.68
C PRO A 141 -13.32 -18.29 -1.65
N LEU A 142 -13.01 -18.44 -0.36
CA LEU A 142 -13.96 -18.34 0.74
C LEU A 142 -14.32 -16.88 1.07
N ARG A 143 -13.60 -15.91 0.52
CA ARG A 143 -13.90 -14.50 0.70
C ARG A 143 -15.18 -14.16 -0.06
N ALA A 144 -16.22 -13.73 0.65
CA ALA A 144 -17.52 -13.42 0.06
C ALA A 144 -17.50 -12.25 -0.94
N PHE A 145 -16.59 -11.28 -0.77
CA PHE A 145 -16.48 -10.09 -1.62
C PHE A 145 -15.06 -9.91 -2.16
N PRO A 146 -14.89 -9.60 -3.46
CA PRO A 146 -13.57 -9.47 -4.09
C PRO A 146 -12.77 -8.24 -3.61
N THR A 147 -13.36 -7.41 -2.76
CA THR A 147 -12.72 -6.23 -2.19
C THR A 147 -11.73 -6.62 -1.09
N VAL A 148 -10.53 -6.03 -1.16
CA VAL A 148 -9.52 -6.14 -0.10
C VAL A 148 -9.94 -5.24 1.08
N PRO A 149 -9.94 -5.72 2.33
CA PRO A 149 -10.28 -4.91 3.48
C PRO A 149 -9.26 -3.79 3.72
N LEU A 150 -9.73 -2.69 4.30
CA LEU A 150 -8.86 -1.58 4.67
C LEU A 150 -8.25 -1.84 6.05
N VAL A 151 -6.92 -1.97 6.12
CA VAL A 151 -6.19 -2.19 7.37
C VAL A 151 -5.29 -0.99 7.66
N LYS A 152 -5.40 -0.45 8.87
CA LYS A 152 -4.55 0.63 9.38
C LYS A 152 -4.02 0.25 10.76
N LEU A 153 -2.74 -0.11 10.82
CA LEU A 153 -2.01 -0.30 12.07
C LEU A 153 -1.22 0.98 12.40
N GLY A 154 -1.32 1.45 13.65
CA GLY A 154 -0.69 2.69 14.09
C GLY A 154 0.84 2.62 14.03
N ASP A 155 1.46 3.59 13.35
CA ASP A 155 2.90 3.58 13.06
C ASP A 155 3.77 3.56 14.35
N ASN A 156 3.31 4.17 15.45
CA ASN A 156 4.05 4.21 16.72
C ASN A 156 4.37 2.82 17.29
N HIS A 157 3.49 1.84 17.09
CA HIS A 157 3.62 0.50 17.70
C HIS A 157 3.77 -0.61 16.67
N PHE A 158 3.35 -0.39 15.42
CA PHE A 158 3.31 -1.43 14.39
C PHE A 158 4.22 -1.15 13.19
N ALA A 159 4.87 0.01 13.07
CA ALA A 159 5.68 0.30 11.87
C ALA A 159 6.86 -0.66 11.67
N LYS A 160 7.51 -1.10 12.76
CA LYS A 160 8.64 -2.04 12.70
C LYS A 160 8.13 -3.48 12.65
N VAL A 161 8.68 -4.28 11.75
CA VAL A 161 8.31 -5.70 11.57
C VAL A 161 8.47 -6.50 12.87
N GLN A 162 9.54 -6.26 13.64
CA GLN A 162 9.76 -6.93 14.91
C GLN A 162 8.62 -6.65 15.93
N GLU A 163 8.20 -5.39 16.04
CA GLU A 163 7.10 -5.01 16.93
C GLU A 163 5.76 -5.58 16.44
N PHE A 164 5.52 -5.53 15.13
CA PHE A 164 4.36 -6.17 14.52
C PHE A 164 4.30 -7.67 14.86
N LEU A 165 5.38 -8.42 14.65
CA LEU A 165 5.42 -9.86 14.92
C LEU A 165 5.23 -10.17 16.41
N ARG A 166 5.80 -9.37 17.30
CA ARG A 166 5.68 -9.55 18.76
C ARG A 166 4.25 -9.31 19.26
N ARG A 167 3.48 -8.45 18.57
CA ARG A 167 2.14 -8.04 18.98
C ARG A 167 1.03 -8.97 18.50
N PHE A 168 1.31 -9.86 17.55
CA PHE A 168 0.37 -10.86 17.08
C PHE A 168 0.88 -12.25 17.44
N ALA A 169 0.31 -12.86 18.49
CA ALA A 169 0.66 -14.23 18.88
C ALA A 169 0.35 -15.25 17.77
N SER A 170 -0.69 -14.99 16.98
CA SER A 170 -0.94 -15.57 15.67
C SER A 170 -1.56 -14.52 14.76
N ILE A 171 -1.55 -14.77 13.44
CA ILE A 171 -2.29 -13.91 12.51
C ILE A 171 -3.79 -14.18 12.70
N PRO A 172 -4.63 -13.14 12.91
CA PRO A 172 -6.06 -13.33 13.10
C PRO A 172 -6.76 -13.82 11.83
N ASP A 173 -7.92 -14.44 12.02
CA ASP A 173 -8.87 -14.64 10.94
C ASP A 173 -9.43 -13.28 10.50
N MET A 174 -9.33 -13.00 9.21
CA MET A 174 -9.73 -11.74 8.58
C MET A 174 -10.61 -11.98 7.34
N LEU A 175 -11.14 -13.20 7.18
CA LEU A 175 -11.87 -13.60 5.98
C LEU A 175 -13.17 -12.79 5.78
N GLU A 176 -13.79 -12.36 6.87
CA GLU A 176 -15.02 -11.55 6.91
C GLU A 176 -14.76 -10.09 7.32
N LEU A 177 -13.50 -9.64 7.32
CA LEU A 177 -13.15 -8.27 7.68
C LEU A 177 -13.48 -7.30 6.54
N ASP A 178 -13.94 -6.10 6.85
CA ASP A 178 -14.06 -4.98 5.90
C ASP A 178 -13.09 -3.84 6.23
N HIS A 179 -12.95 -3.53 7.52
CA HIS A 179 -12.14 -2.42 7.99
C HIS A 179 -11.51 -2.75 9.34
N LEU A 180 -10.20 -2.58 9.47
CA LEU A 180 -9.47 -2.66 10.72
C LEU A 180 -8.68 -1.37 10.93
N THR A 181 -8.92 -0.70 12.06
CA THR A 181 -8.04 0.36 12.55
C THR A 181 -7.55 0.00 13.95
N VAL A 182 -6.24 0.00 14.15
CA VAL A 182 -5.61 -0.27 15.46
C VAL A 182 -4.68 0.88 15.79
N SER A 183 -4.92 1.53 16.93
CA SER A 183 -4.12 2.65 17.43
C SER A 183 -3.69 2.41 18.87
N GLY A 184 -2.46 2.80 19.21
CA GLY A 184 -1.89 2.65 20.55
C GLY A 184 -1.23 1.29 20.83
N ASP A 185 -0.94 1.03 22.10
CA ASP A 185 -0.27 -0.18 22.58
C ASP A 185 -1.26 -1.35 22.64
N VAL A 186 -1.45 -2.04 21.52
CA VAL A 186 -2.38 -3.17 21.38
C VAL A 186 -1.62 -4.48 21.11
N THR A 187 -2.06 -5.57 21.73
CA THR A 187 -1.59 -6.93 21.43
C THR A 187 -2.77 -7.86 21.11
N PHE A 188 -2.51 -8.91 20.35
CA PHE A 188 -3.48 -9.90 19.91
C PHE A 188 -3.03 -11.30 20.36
N GLY A 189 -3.88 -11.97 21.13
CA GLY A 189 -3.73 -13.37 21.47
C GLY A 189 -3.87 -14.31 20.26
N LYS A 190 -3.75 -15.61 20.51
CA LYS A 190 -3.93 -16.64 19.48
C LYS A 190 -5.40 -16.73 19.06
N ASP A 191 -5.65 -17.16 17.82
CA ASP A 191 -6.97 -17.54 17.32
C ASP A 191 -8.04 -16.42 17.40
N VAL A 192 -7.62 -15.16 17.29
CA VAL A 192 -8.52 -14.00 17.21
C VAL A 192 -9.20 -13.95 15.83
N SER A 193 -10.50 -13.62 15.77
CA SER A 193 -11.25 -13.39 14.52
C SER A 193 -11.77 -11.96 14.45
N LEU A 194 -11.57 -11.30 13.30
CA LEU A 194 -11.93 -9.91 13.05
C LEU A 194 -12.92 -9.83 11.88
N LYS A 195 -14.11 -9.28 12.13
CA LYS A 195 -15.24 -9.29 11.17
C LYS A 195 -15.88 -7.91 11.01
N GLY A 196 -16.27 -7.58 9.78
CA GLY A 196 -16.88 -6.30 9.44
C GLY A 196 -15.96 -5.12 9.76
N THR A 197 -16.46 -4.13 10.51
CA THR A 197 -15.66 -2.96 10.93
C THR A 197 -15.17 -3.11 12.38
N VAL A 198 -13.86 -3.22 12.56
CA VAL A 198 -13.21 -3.29 13.88
C VAL A 198 -12.29 -2.09 14.08
N ILE A 199 -12.49 -1.37 15.18
CA ILE A 199 -11.65 -0.23 15.56
C ILE A 199 -11.16 -0.47 16.99
N ILE A 200 -9.84 -0.48 17.20
CA ILE A 200 -9.23 -0.69 18.52
C ILE A 200 -8.34 0.51 18.84
N ILE A 201 -8.62 1.19 19.95
CA ILE A 201 -7.92 2.41 20.35
C ILE A 201 -7.48 2.29 21.80
N ALA A 202 -6.17 2.09 22.01
CA ALA A 202 -5.52 2.33 23.29
C ALA A 202 -5.00 3.78 23.30
N ASN A 203 -5.43 4.58 24.28
CA ASN A 203 -4.95 5.96 24.41
C ASN A 203 -3.50 5.99 24.90
N HIS A 204 -2.90 7.19 24.93
CA HIS A 204 -1.54 7.36 25.43
C HIS A 204 -1.42 6.88 26.89
N GLY A 205 -0.47 5.98 27.15
CA GLY A 205 -0.25 5.37 28.46
C GLY A 205 -1.11 4.13 28.74
N ASP A 206 -2.17 3.92 27.96
CA ASP A 206 -3.01 2.73 28.05
C ASP A 206 -2.45 1.59 27.21
N ARG A 207 -2.85 0.36 27.56
CA ARG A 207 -2.55 -0.85 26.81
C ARG A 207 -3.81 -1.70 26.69
N ILE A 208 -4.00 -2.36 25.55
CA ILE A 208 -5.09 -3.33 25.35
C ILE A 208 -4.49 -4.66 24.90
N ASP A 209 -4.61 -5.68 25.74
CA ASP A 209 -4.36 -7.06 25.36
C ASP A 209 -5.67 -7.71 24.92
N ILE A 210 -5.80 -8.03 23.62
CA ILE A 210 -6.96 -8.76 23.09
C ILE A 210 -6.79 -10.25 23.46
N PRO A 211 -7.70 -10.84 24.26
CA PRO A 211 -7.58 -12.21 24.72
C PRO A 211 -7.52 -13.22 23.57
N PRO A 212 -6.86 -14.38 23.75
CA PRO A 212 -6.94 -15.49 22.80
C PRO A 212 -8.38 -15.94 22.53
N GLY A 213 -8.69 -16.31 21.28
CA GLY A 213 -10.02 -16.75 20.87
C GLY A 213 -11.07 -15.64 20.73
N SER A 214 -10.68 -14.36 20.93
CA SER A 214 -11.62 -13.24 20.84
C SER A 214 -12.20 -13.11 19.43
N ILE A 215 -13.52 -12.93 19.35
CA ILE A 215 -14.21 -12.63 18.09
C ILE A 215 -14.71 -11.18 18.18
N LEU A 216 -14.18 -10.32 17.33
CA LEU A 216 -14.57 -8.91 17.24
C LEU A 216 -15.31 -8.66 15.93
N GLU A 217 -16.61 -8.41 16.03
CA GLU A 217 -17.47 -8.17 14.88
C GLU A 217 -18.22 -6.84 15.03
N ASN A 218 -17.96 -5.90 14.11
CA ASN A 218 -18.61 -4.59 14.10
C ASN A 218 -18.50 -3.84 15.44
N LYS A 219 -17.29 -3.84 16.03
CA LYS A 219 -17.02 -3.26 17.35
C LYS A 219 -15.97 -2.16 17.31
N ILE A 220 -16.18 -1.20 18.20
CA ILE A 220 -15.14 -0.27 18.64
C ILE A 220 -14.72 -0.69 20.04
N VAL A 221 -13.44 -1.00 20.22
CA VAL A 221 -12.82 -1.38 21.49
C VAL A 221 -11.88 -0.26 21.91
N SER A 222 -12.07 0.27 23.12
CA SER A 222 -11.17 1.26 23.70
C SER A 222 -11.06 1.06 25.21
N GLY A 223 -9.99 1.59 25.80
CA GLY A 223 -9.73 1.51 27.24
C GLY A 223 -8.34 0.96 27.55
N ASN A 224 -8.23 0.34 28.73
CA ASN A 224 -6.97 -0.19 29.26
C ASN A 224 -7.23 -1.56 29.88
N LEU A 225 -6.63 -2.60 29.30
CA LEU A 225 -6.76 -4.00 29.72
C LEU A 225 -5.40 -4.69 29.59
N ARG A 226 -4.91 -5.24 30.71
CA ARG A 226 -3.69 -6.05 30.76
C ARG A 226 -4.03 -7.47 31.17
N ILE A 227 -3.55 -8.44 30.39
CA ILE A 227 -3.68 -9.87 30.69
C ILE A 227 -2.31 -10.35 31.16
N LEU A 228 -2.24 -10.93 32.37
CA LEU A 228 -1.02 -11.46 32.97
C LEU A 228 -1.07 -12.99 32.98
N ASP A 229 0.08 -13.63 32.76
CA ASP A 229 0.21 -15.07 32.95
C ASP A 229 0.02 -15.41 34.45
N HIS A 230 -0.70 -16.50 34.73
CA HIS A 230 -0.92 -17.02 36.07
C HIS A 230 0.20 -17.96 36.52
#